data_AF-X0WIT3-F1
#
_entry.id   AF-X0WIT3-F1
#
_cell.length_a   1.000
_cell.length_b   1.000
_cell.length_c   1.000
_cell.angle_alpha   90.00
_cell.angle_beta   90.00
_cell.angle_gamma   90.00
#
_symmetry.space_group_name_H-M   'P 1'
#
loop_
_entity.id
_entity.type
_entity.pdbx_description
1 polymer ?
#
loop_
_entity_poly.entity_id
_entity_poly.type
_entity_poly.pdbx_seq_one_letter_code
_entity_poly.pdbx_strand_id
1 'polypeptide(L)'
;KGKIARAIVAESKRRDGLLEEEDFAAYQSKWVEPISTLYRDYRIYECPPNGQGMIALEALNMVEGFAIDKLEHNSEEYLHLLIEATKLAFADGLYYVCDPDFHSIPLGHLLSKDYAEKRRRLIQGQALEAPAHGKFPGDTVYLTVVDEERNVVSFVNSLGSMFGSGVTVEGTGIVLQNRGRNFILDESHPNCLEPYKRPYHTIIPAMAFFEGRPFISFGVMGGMMQPQGQLQVLCSLIDHSMSPQSALDAPRFRFYEGNKVG
;
A
#
# COMPACT_ATOMS: atom_id res chain seq x y z
N LYS A 1 -6.40 -19.20 19.54
CA LYS A 1 -6.65 -20.28 20.56
C LYS A 1 -7.25 -21.53 19.88
N GLY A 2 -7.10 -22.72 20.47
CA GLY A 2 -7.79 -23.94 20.03
C GLY A 2 -6.96 -24.88 19.13
N LYS A 3 -7.62 -25.91 18.56
CA LYS A 3 -6.95 -27.00 17.83
C LYS A 3 -6.10 -26.55 16.65
N ILE A 4 -6.56 -25.54 15.90
CA ILE A 4 -5.85 -25.01 14.73
C ILE A 4 -4.60 -24.24 15.16
N ALA A 5 -4.68 -23.42 16.20
CA ALA A 5 -3.51 -22.72 16.75
C ALA A 5 -2.43 -23.70 17.18
N ARG A 6 -2.80 -24.77 17.90
CA ARG A 6 -1.87 -25.86 18.27
C ARG A 6 -1.22 -26.54 17.09
N ALA A 7 -1.98 -26.82 16.03
CA ALA A 7 -1.44 -27.42 14.81
C ALA A 7 -0.41 -26.49 14.13
N ILE A 8 -0.70 -25.19 14.06
CA ILE A 8 0.23 -24.20 13.50
C ILE A 8 1.51 -24.12 14.33
N VAL A 9 1.39 -24.05 15.67
CA VAL A 9 2.55 -24.01 16.59
C VAL A 9 3.39 -25.27 16.50
N ALA A 10 2.77 -26.45 16.43
CA ALA A 10 3.49 -27.72 16.24
C ALA A 10 4.28 -27.73 14.93
N GLU A 11 3.66 -27.26 13.83
CA GLU A 11 4.35 -27.17 12.53
C GLU A 11 5.48 -26.12 12.52
N SER A 12 5.31 -25.01 13.24
CA SER A 12 6.35 -24.00 13.46
C SER A 12 7.54 -24.61 14.22
N LYS A 13 7.29 -25.26 15.37
CA LYS A 13 8.35 -25.86 16.21
C LYS A 13 9.13 -26.96 15.50
N ARG A 14 8.48 -27.76 14.65
CA ARG A 14 9.12 -28.79 13.83
C ARG A 14 10.16 -28.21 12.84
N ARG A 15 10.12 -26.89 12.60
CA ARG A 15 10.97 -26.16 11.66
C ARG A 15 11.77 -25.05 12.34
N ASP A 16 11.96 -25.15 13.65
CA ASP A 16 12.68 -24.16 14.47
C ASP A 16 12.07 -22.74 14.38
N GLY A 17 10.77 -22.65 14.10
CA GLY A 17 10.03 -21.39 14.04
C GLY A 17 9.64 -20.87 15.41
N LEU A 18 9.35 -19.58 15.50
CA LEU A 18 9.20 -18.83 16.75
C LEU A 18 7.74 -18.69 17.24
N LEU A 19 6.76 -19.22 16.51
CA LEU A 19 5.34 -19.05 16.88
C LEU A 19 4.97 -19.87 18.10
N GLU A 20 4.33 -19.23 19.08
CA GLU A 20 3.82 -19.85 20.30
C GLU A 20 2.28 -19.73 20.40
N GLU A 21 1.65 -20.56 21.25
CA GLU A 21 0.18 -20.53 21.39
C GLU A 21 -0.33 -19.20 21.93
N GLU A 22 0.48 -18.54 22.76
CA GLU A 22 0.26 -17.23 23.35
C GLU A 22 0.11 -16.15 22.27
N ASP A 23 0.88 -16.21 21.17
CA ASP A 23 0.77 -15.27 20.05
C ASP A 23 -0.65 -15.30 19.45
N PHE A 24 -1.19 -16.51 19.23
CA PHE A 24 -2.55 -16.72 18.72
C PHE A 24 -3.64 -16.46 19.76
N ALA A 25 -3.29 -16.45 21.04
CA ALA A 25 -4.22 -16.17 22.12
C ALA A 25 -4.35 -14.66 22.38
N ALA A 26 -3.27 -13.92 22.18
CA ALA A 26 -3.17 -12.48 22.37
C ALA A 26 -3.65 -11.68 21.14
N TYR A 27 -3.59 -12.25 19.93
CA TYR A 27 -4.02 -11.57 18.71
C TYR A 27 -5.49 -11.15 18.75
N GLN A 28 -5.75 -9.89 18.34
CA GLN A 28 -7.08 -9.37 18.03
C GLN A 28 -7.00 -8.48 16.78
N SER A 29 -8.03 -8.53 15.94
CA SER A 29 -8.19 -7.59 14.83
C SER A 29 -8.56 -6.21 15.38
N LYS A 30 -7.94 -5.16 14.84
CA LYS A 30 -8.15 -3.78 15.26
C LYS A 30 -9.06 -3.06 14.28
N TRP A 31 -10.10 -2.42 14.79
CA TRP A 31 -10.77 -1.34 14.06
C TRP A 31 -9.86 -0.12 14.09
N VAL A 32 -9.63 0.48 12.93
CA VAL A 32 -8.74 1.62 12.78
C VAL A 32 -9.45 2.70 11.97
N GLU A 33 -9.14 3.96 12.28
CA GLU A 33 -9.63 5.10 11.49
C GLU A 33 -8.81 5.19 10.19
N PRO A 34 -9.44 5.26 9.01
CA PRO A 34 -8.72 5.42 7.76
C PRO A 34 -8.03 6.78 7.69
N ILE A 35 -6.85 6.80 7.06
CA ILE A 35 -6.21 8.06 6.65
C ILE A 35 -6.79 8.51 5.33
N SER A 36 -6.75 9.83 5.07
CA SER A 36 -7.26 10.35 3.81
C SER A 36 -6.51 11.59 3.32
N THR A 37 -6.70 11.88 2.03
CA THR A 37 -6.43 13.20 1.47
C THR A 37 -7.58 13.65 0.58
N LEU A 38 -7.66 14.96 0.33
CA LEU A 38 -8.45 15.50 -0.77
C LEU A 38 -7.58 15.48 -2.03
N TYR A 39 -8.11 14.92 -3.11
CA TYR A 39 -7.52 14.97 -4.44
C TYR A 39 -8.58 15.54 -5.39
N ARG A 40 -8.36 16.79 -5.83
CA ARG A 40 -9.42 17.60 -6.45
C ARG A 40 -10.61 17.68 -5.47
N ASP A 41 -11.82 17.38 -5.95
CA ASP A 41 -13.05 17.34 -5.15
C ASP A 41 -13.35 15.95 -4.53
N TYR A 42 -12.40 15.01 -4.64
CA TYR A 42 -12.56 13.63 -4.16
C TYR A 42 -11.78 13.41 -2.88
N ARG A 43 -12.39 12.77 -1.88
CA ARG A 43 -11.69 12.31 -0.68
C ARG A 43 -11.28 10.86 -0.87
N ILE A 44 -9.98 10.63 -0.85
CA ILE A 44 -9.38 9.29 -1.03
C ILE A 44 -9.01 8.74 0.33
N TYR A 45 -9.50 7.55 0.66
CA TYR A 45 -9.26 6.85 1.91
C TYR A 45 -8.39 5.63 1.72
N GLU A 46 -7.49 5.44 2.68
CA GLU A 46 -6.59 4.31 2.79
C GLU A 46 -6.52 3.81 4.24
N CYS A 47 -6.11 2.55 4.42
CA CYS A 47 -5.76 2.08 5.75
C CYS A 47 -4.54 2.86 6.31
N PRO A 48 -4.52 3.18 7.62
CA PRO A 48 -3.36 3.79 8.26
C PRO A 48 -2.15 2.83 8.29
N PRO A 49 -0.95 3.33 8.64
CA PRO A 49 0.18 2.49 9.03
C PRO A 49 -0.24 1.39 10.03
N ASN A 50 0.32 0.19 9.96
CA ASN A 50 1.52 -0.23 9.21
C ASN A 50 1.30 -0.56 7.72
N GLY A 51 0.14 -0.23 7.14
CA GLY A 51 -0.10 -0.32 5.70
C GLY A 51 0.60 0.79 4.91
N GLN A 52 0.88 0.53 3.62
CA GLN A 52 1.57 1.46 2.73
C GLN A 52 0.66 2.47 1.99
N GLY A 53 -0.62 2.58 2.36
CA GLY A 53 -1.60 3.37 1.61
C GLY A 53 -1.25 4.87 1.58
N MET A 54 -0.50 5.34 2.59
CA MET A 54 -0.01 6.72 2.61
C MET A 54 0.83 7.09 1.39
N ILE A 55 1.51 6.13 0.74
CA ILE A 55 2.32 6.37 -0.46
C ILE A 55 1.42 6.84 -1.61
N ALA A 56 0.24 6.23 -1.78
CA ALA A 56 -0.71 6.64 -2.80
C ALA A 56 -1.26 8.04 -2.50
N LEU A 57 -1.64 8.30 -1.25
CA LEU A 57 -2.16 9.60 -0.81
C LEU A 57 -1.13 10.73 -0.97
N GLU A 58 0.12 10.46 -0.63
CA GLU A 58 1.21 11.42 -0.77
C GLU A 58 1.53 11.70 -2.24
N ALA A 59 1.57 10.66 -3.08
CA ALA A 59 1.74 10.84 -4.52
C ALA A 59 0.60 11.66 -5.13
N LEU A 60 -0.66 11.39 -4.75
CA LEU A 60 -1.84 12.18 -5.15
C LEU A 60 -1.69 13.65 -4.76
N ASN A 61 -1.25 13.94 -3.53
CA ASN A 61 -1.01 15.31 -3.08
C ASN A 61 0.06 16.03 -3.91
N MET A 62 1.11 15.32 -4.33
CA MET A 62 2.14 15.90 -5.19
C MET A 62 1.58 16.19 -6.58
N VAL A 63 0.94 15.20 -7.22
CA VAL A 63 0.48 15.33 -8.60
C VAL A 63 -0.68 16.32 -8.77
N GLU A 64 -1.48 16.55 -7.73
CA GLU A 64 -2.59 17.52 -7.74
C GLU A 64 -2.15 18.95 -8.10
N GLY A 65 -0.91 19.34 -7.82
CA GLY A 65 -0.41 20.67 -8.19
C GLY A 65 -0.12 20.86 -9.67
N PHE A 66 -0.22 19.81 -10.48
CA PHE A 66 -0.04 19.88 -11.93
C PHE A 66 -1.38 19.79 -12.66
N ALA A 67 -1.42 20.37 -13.86
CA ALA A 67 -2.57 20.34 -14.77
C ALA A 67 -2.59 19.03 -15.58
N ILE A 68 -2.65 17.89 -14.88
CA ILE A 68 -2.58 16.55 -15.47
C ILE A 68 -3.75 16.29 -16.42
N ASP A 69 -4.91 16.89 -16.14
CA ASP A 69 -6.10 16.88 -16.99
C ASP A 69 -5.87 17.54 -18.37
N LYS A 70 -4.80 18.35 -18.52
CA LYS A 70 -4.42 19.01 -19.78
C LYS A 70 -3.36 18.24 -20.56
N LEU A 71 -2.74 17.23 -19.96
CA LEU A 71 -1.78 16.38 -20.63
C LEU A 71 -2.50 15.27 -21.38
N GLU A 72 -1.95 14.82 -22.50
CA GLU A 72 -2.45 13.59 -23.11
C GLU A 72 -2.16 12.41 -22.16
N HIS A 73 -3.17 11.56 -21.93
CA HIS A 73 -3.03 10.38 -21.07
C HIS A 73 -1.88 9.51 -21.57
N ASN A 74 -0.99 9.09 -20.66
CA ASN A 74 0.21 8.32 -20.98
C ASN A 74 1.20 9.00 -21.96
N SER A 75 1.12 10.32 -22.15
CA SER A 75 2.20 11.09 -22.77
C SER A 75 3.47 11.06 -21.92
N GLU A 76 4.61 11.42 -22.51
CA GLU A 76 5.90 11.50 -21.82
C GLU A 76 5.83 12.37 -20.56
N GLU A 77 5.24 13.57 -20.68
CA GLU A 77 5.12 14.50 -19.57
C GLU A 77 4.19 13.96 -18.47
N TYR A 78 3.06 13.36 -18.85
CA TYR A 78 2.14 12.72 -17.90
C TYR A 78 2.86 11.61 -17.11
N LEU A 79 3.53 10.70 -17.82
CA LEU A 79 4.22 9.57 -17.21
C LEU A 79 5.36 10.06 -16.29
N HIS A 80 6.14 11.03 -16.76
CA HIS A 80 7.24 11.61 -15.98
C HIS A 80 6.76 12.16 -14.64
N LEU A 81 5.71 12.98 -14.64
CA LEU A 81 5.16 13.55 -13.41
C LEU A 81 4.69 12.47 -12.42
N LEU A 82 3.96 11.47 -12.90
CA LEU A 82 3.46 10.39 -12.04
C LEU A 82 4.60 9.51 -11.51
N ILE A 83 5.61 9.21 -12.34
CA ILE A 83 6.78 8.40 -11.95
C ILE A 83 7.59 9.12 -10.88
N GLU A 84 7.91 10.40 -11.06
CA GLU A 84 8.72 11.16 -10.11
C GLU A 84 7.99 11.38 -8.79
N ALA A 85 6.70 11.68 -8.82
CA ALA A 85 5.87 11.73 -7.60
C ALA A 85 5.84 10.37 -6.88
N THR A 86 5.69 9.27 -7.64
CA THR A 86 5.72 7.91 -7.10
C THR A 86 7.05 7.62 -6.40
N LYS A 87 8.19 7.98 -7.02
CA LYS A 87 9.54 7.77 -6.46
C LYS A 87 9.72 8.50 -5.13
N LEU A 88 9.29 9.77 -5.07
CA LEU A 88 9.36 10.58 -3.86
C LEU A 88 8.50 9.98 -2.74
N ALA A 89 7.24 9.63 -3.04
CA ALA A 89 6.34 9.04 -2.05
C ALA A 89 6.83 7.66 -1.56
N PHE A 90 7.42 6.84 -2.44
CA PHE A 90 8.02 5.58 -2.02
C PHE A 90 9.22 5.78 -1.10
N ALA A 91 10.06 6.78 -1.36
CA ALA A 91 11.19 7.08 -0.47
C ALA A 91 10.72 7.41 0.95
N ASP A 92 9.68 8.22 1.08
CA ASP A 92 9.12 8.57 2.39
C ASP A 92 8.40 7.38 3.03
N GLY A 93 7.55 6.68 2.28
CA GLY A 93 6.81 5.53 2.78
C GLY A 93 7.70 4.38 3.25
N LEU A 94 8.77 4.07 2.51
CA LEU A 94 9.69 2.98 2.87
C LEU A 94 10.49 3.29 4.15
N TYR A 95 10.72 4.56 4.44
CA TYR A 95 11.44 4.97 5.64
C TYR A 95 10.49 5.12 6.85
N TYR A 96 9.38 5.84 6.69
CA TYR A 96 8.51 6.23 7.79
C TYR A 96 7.41 5.21 8.14
N VAL A 97 6.92 4.40 7.19
CA VAL A 97 5.84 3.44 7.47
C VAL A 97 6.35 2.29 8.33
N CYS A 98 5.75 2.14 9.50
CA CYS A 98 6.05 1.10 10.47
C CYS A 98 4.82 0.85 11.36
N ASP A 99 4.96 0.00 12.38
CA ASP A 99 3.90 -0.21 13.37
C ASP A 99 3.69 1.04 14.24
N PRO A 100 2.51 1.70 14.20
CA PRO A 100 2.25 2.88 15.01
C PRO A 100 2.21 2.60 16.52
N ASP A 101 2.09 1.34 16.94
CA ASP A 101 2.18 0.97 18.36
C ASP A 101 3.63 1.03 18.89
N PHE A 102 4.63 1.07 18.00
CA PHE A 102 6.06 1.05 18.34
C PHE A 102 6.77 2.36 18.00
N HIS A 103 6.43 2.99 16.86
CA HIS A 103 7.02 4.27 16.48
C HIS A 103 5.97 5.23 15.94
N SER A 104 6.13 6.52 16.25
CA SER A 104 5.25 7.57 15.75
C SER A 104 5.58 7.91 14.29
N ILE A 105 4.58 7.82 13.42
CA ILE A 105 4.65 8.26 12.02
C ILE A 105 4.09 9.69 11.92
N PRO A 106 4.84 10.66 11.34
CA PRO A 106 4.37 12.04 11.23
C PRO A 106 3.36 12.23 10.08
N LEU A 107 2.27 11.45 10.07
CA LEU A 107 1.27 11.39 9.00
C LEU A 107 0.68 12.76 8.64
N GLY A 108 0.38 13.59 9.65
CA GLY A 108 -0.17 14.93 9.42
C GLY A 108 0.79 15.83 8.63
N HIS A 109 2.10 15.64 8.77
CA HIS A 109 3.10 16.36 7.99
C HIS A 109 3.24 15.75 6.59
N LEU A 110 3.43 14.42 6.50
CA LEU A 110 3.65 13.71 5.24
C LEU A 110 2.47 13.85 4.27
N LEU A 111 1.24 13.90 4.80
CA LEU A 111 0.02 14.07 4.00
C LEU A 111 -0.43 15.54 3.87
N SER A 112 0.37 16.50 4.32
CA SER A 112 0.05 17.92 4.19
C SER A 112 0.29 18.46 2.77
N LYS A 113 -0.52 19.42 2.34
CA LYS A 113 -0.32 20.12 1.05
C LYS A 113 0.99 20.91 1.01
N ASP A 114 1.41 21.47 2.15
CA ASP A 114 2.69 22.19 2.28
C ASP A 114 3.90 21.27 2.07
N TYR A 115 3.85 20.05 2.61
CA TYR A 115 4.90 19.06 2.38
C TYR A 115 4.91 18.58 0.92
N ALA A 116 3.73 18.29 0.38
CA ALA A 116 3.59 17.92 -1.03
C ALA A 116 4.16 18.99 -1.98
N GLU A 117 3.93 20.27 -1.72
CA GLU A 117 4.54 21.37 -2.48
C GLU A 117 6.08 21.37 -2.39
N LYS A 118 6.66 21.08 -1.21
CA LYS A 118 8.12 20.95 -1.08
C LYS A 118 8.67 19.80 -1.90
N ARG A 119 8.01 18.64 -1.87
CA ARG A 119 8.41 17.45 -2.64
C ARG A 119 8.23 17.68 -4.14
N ARG A 120 7.12 18.29 -4.56
CA ARG A 120 6.80 18.64 -5.95
C ARG A 120 7.89 19.46 -6.63
N ARG A 121 8.52 20.40 -5.92
CA ARG A 121 9.63 21.23 -6.45
C ARG A 121 10.87 20.43 -6.86
N LEU A 122 10.99 19.19 -6.39
CA LEU A 122 12.08 18.29 -6.79
C LEU A 122 11.80 17.64 -8.15
N ILE A 123 10.55 17.62 -8.60
CA ILE A 123 10.16 17.09 -9.91
C ILE A 123 10.55 18.12 -10.98
N GLN A 124 11.66 17.85 -11.65
CA GLN A 124 12.21 18.69 -12.73
C GLN A 124 12.16 17.91 -14.05
N GLY A 125 12.62 18.50 -15.17
CA GLY A 125 12.62 17.82 -16.47
C GLY A 125 13.58 16.63 -16.60
N GLN A 126 14.38 16.32 -15.58
CA GLN A 126 15.25 15.14 -15.53
C GLN A 126 14.80 14.19 -14.43
N ALA A 127 14.91 12.89 -14.68
CA ALA A 127 14.57 11.86 -13.69
C ALA A 127 15.51 11.93 -12.48
N LEU A 128 14.94 11.98 -11.27
CA LEU A 128 15.71 11.97 -10.03
C LEU A 128 16.39 10.61 -9.82
N GLU A 129 17.63 10.56 -9.35
CA GLU A 129 18.14 9.29 -8.81
C GLU A 129 17.39 8.95 -7.51
N ALA A 130 16.51 7.93 -7.55
CA ALA A 130 15.69 7.58 -6.39
C ALA A 130 16.53 7.05 -5.21
N PRO A 131 16.13 7.30 -3.94
CA PRO A 131 16.78 6.72 -2.76
C PRO A 131 16.69 5.19 -2.74
N ALA A 132 17.64 4.54 -2.08
CA ALA A 132 17.71 3.08 -1.97
C ALA A 132 16.41 2.50 -1.36
N HIS A 133 15.86 1.46 -1.98
CA HIS A 133 14.67 0.74 -1.52
C HIS A 133 14.96 -0.76 -1.38
N GLY A 134 14.08 -1.46 -0.65
CA GLY A 134 14.06 -2.93 -0.62
C GLY A 134 13.27 -3.53 -1.79
N LYS A 135 13.68 -4.71 -2.28
CA LYS A 135 12.86 -5.51 -3.21
C LYS A 135 11.92 -6.40 -2.42
N PHE A 136 10.61 -6.17 -2.54
CA PHE A 136 9.59 -7.02 -1.94
C PHE A 136 8.77 -7.71 -3.03
N PRO A 137 8.89 -9.04 -3.21
CA PRO A 137 7.91 -9.80 -3.97
C PRO A 137 6.53 -9.61 -3.33
N GLY A 138 5.46 -9.75 -4.10
CA GLY A 138 4.12 -9.66 -3.52
C GLY A 138 3.08 -10.16 -4.49
N ASP A 139 2.24 -11.07 -4.01
CA ASP A 139 1.02 -11.49 -4.69
C ASP A 139 -0.13 -11.32 -3.70
N THR A 140 -1.31 -10.95 -4.19
CA THR A 140 -2.40 -10.45 -3.34
C THR A 140 -3.71 -10.67 -4.05
N VAL A 141 -4.76 -10.99 -3.31
CA VAL A 141 -6.13 -10.98 -3.83
C VAL A 141 -6.86 -9.76 -3.28
N TYR A 142 -7.48 -9.01 -4.18
CA TYR A 142 -8.38 -7.89 -3.88
C TYR A 142 -9.80 -8.27 -4.28
N LEU A 143 -10.79 -7.90 -3.49
CA LEU A 143 -12.19 -7.88 -3.90
C LEU A 143 -12.89 -6.62 -3.42
N THR A 144 -13.95 -6.27 -4.14
CA THR A 144 -14.87 -5.22 -3.74
C THR A 144 -16.31 -5.72 -3.83
N VAL A 145 -17.15 -5.31 -2.89
CA VAL A 145 -18.59 -5.63 -2.85
C VAL A 145 -19.37 -4.34 -2.61
N VAL A 146 -20.45 -4.16 -3.37
CA VAL A 146 -21.47 -3.14 -3.13
C VAL A 146 -22.82 -3.83 -3.18
N ASP A 147 -23.63 -3.68 -2.13
CA ASP A 147 -24.99 -4.24 -2.08
C ASP A 147 -26.08 -3.20 -2.39
N GLU A 148 -27.34 -3.65 -2.38
CA GLU A 148 -28.50 -2.80 -2.70
C GLU A 148 -28.76 -1.69 -1.66
N GLU A 149 -28.30 -1.90 -0.41
CA GLU A 149 -28.38 -0.91 0.67
C GLU A 149 -27.22 0.09 0.63
N ARG A 150 -26.30 -0.06 -0.35
CA ARG A 150 -25.08 0.73 -0.53
C ARG A 150 -24.07 0.53 0.59
N ASN A 151 -24.06 -0.64 1.22
CA ASN A 151 -22.89 -1.06 1.98
C ASN A 151 -21.75 -1.33 0.99
N VAL A 152 -20.58 -0.77 1.26
CA VAL A 152 -19.41 -0.86 0.39
C VAL A 152 -18.27 -1.50 1.17
N VAL A 153 -17.66 -2.54 0.60
CA VAL A 153 -16.51 -3.23 1.19
C VAL A 153 -15.37 -3.26 0.18
N SER A 154 -14.24 -2.68 0.56
CA SER A 154 -12.95 -2.80 -0.13
C SER A 154 -12.10 -3.75 0.69
N PHE A 155 -11.81 -4.95 0.18
CA PHE A 155 -11.15 -6.00 0.94
C PHE A 155 -9.92 -6.52 0.21
N VAL A 156 -8.85 -6.73 0.97
CA VAL A 156 -7.60 -7.27 0.46
C VAL A 156 -7.02 -8.28 1.44
N ASN A 157 -6.55 -9.41 0.93
CA ASN A 157 -5.89 -10.45 1.70
C ASN A 157 -4.67 -10.99 0.94
N SER A 158 -3.62 -11.35 1.67
CA SER A 158 -2.37 -11.86 1.08
C SER A 158 -1.54 -12.63 2.09
N LEU A 159 -0.92 -13.70 1.62
CA LEU A 159 0.11 -14.46 2.37
C LEU A 159 1.51 -13.81 2.31
N GLY A 160 1.65 -12.65 1.65
CA GLY A 160 2.94 -12.03 1.33
C GLY A 160 3.37 -12.40 -0.08
N SER A 161 4.24 -13.40 -0.20
CA SER A 161 4.48 -14.09 -1.47
C SER A 161 3.28 -14.93 -1.90
N MET A 162 3.28 -15.35 -3.17
CA MET A 162 2.30 -16.27 -3.77
C MET A 162 1.82 -17.40 -2.82
N PHE A 163 2.71 -18.29 -2.39
CA PHE A 163 2.42 -19.36 -1.42
C PHE A 163 2.88 -19.02 0.00
N GLY A 164 2.99 -17.74 0.34
CA GLY A 164 3.51 -17.29 1.63
C GLY A 164 4.91 -17.84 1.90
N SER A 165 5.06 -18.57 3.01
CA SER A 165 6.31 -19.23 3.39
C SER A 165 6.54 -20.57 2.69
N GLY A 166 5.55 -21.08 1.96
CA GLY A 166 5.54 -22.45 1.42
C GLY A 166 5.26 -23.52 2.48
N VAL A 167 5.07 -23.14 3.75
CA VAL A 167 4.76 -24.07 4.84
C VAL A 167 3.26 -24.30 4.90
N THR A 168 2.84 -25.53 4.67
CA THR A 168 1.44 -25.96 4.86
C THR A 168 1.32 -26.73 6.15
N VAL A 169 0.39 -26.32 7.01
CA VAL A 169 0.14 -26.98 8.29
C VAL A 169 -0.58 -28.31 8.05
N GLU A 170 0.10 -29.40 8.40
CA GLU A 170 -0.32 -30.77 8.13
C GLU A 170 -1.76 -31.03 8.59
N GLY A 171 -2.57 -31.63 7.71
CA GLY A 171 -3.96 -31.97 7.99
C GLY A 171 -4.96 -30.81 8.05
N THR A 172 -4.52 -29.55 7.83
CA THR A 172 -5.41 -28.38 7.92
C THR A 172 -5.65 -27.66 6.59
N GLY A 173 -4.74 -27.82 5.62
CA GLY A 173 -4.76 -27.04 4.36
C GLY A 173 -4.38 -25.56 4.53
N ILE A 174 -3.96 -25.14 5.72
CA ILE A 174 -3.55 -23.75 5.98
C ILE A 174 -2.10 -23.55 5.53
N VAL A 175 -1.90 -22.64 4.58
CA VAL A 175 -0.57 -22.18 4.17
C VAL A 175 -0.20 -20.94 4.99
N LEU A 176 0.99 -20.94 5.59
CA LEU A 176 1.45 -19.84 6.43
C LEU A 176 1.98 -18.68 5.59
N GLN A 177 1.69 -17.46 6.02
CA GLN A 177 2.24 -16.26 5.40
C GLN A 177 3.75 -16.11 5.67
N ASN A 178 4.44 -15.34 4.83
CA ASN A 178 5.84 -14.93 5.05
C ASN A 178 5.99 -13.42 5.28
N ARG A 179 4.94 -12.75 5.76
CA ARG A 179 4.88 -11.29 5.92
C ARG A 179 6.01 -10.72 6.78
N GLY A 180 6.50 -11.47 7.76
CA GLY A 180 7.63 -11.08 8.61
C GLY A 180 8.91 -10.72 7.85
N ARG A 181 9.08 -11.17 6.60
CA ARG A 181 10.22 -10.76 5.75
C ARG A 181 10.30 -9.25 5.48
N ASN A 182 9.20 -8.54 5.70
CA ASN A 182 9.12 -7.11 5.46
C ASN A 182 9.76 -6.30 6.59
N PHE A 183 10.19 -6.93 7.69
CA PHE A 183 11.03 -6.26 8.68
C PHE A 183 12.42 -5.94 8.11
N ILE A 184 13.02 -4.88 8.64
CA ILE A 184 14.41 -4.50 8.39
C ILE A 184 15.26 -5.00 9.57
N LEU A 185 16.49 -5.44 9.30
CA LEU A 185 17.39 -5.97 10.33
C LEU A 185 18.35 -4.92 10.91
N ASP A 186 18.34 -3.71 10.34
CA ASP A 186 18.99 -2.54 10.95
C ASP A 186 18.15 -2.09 12.15
N GLU A 187 18.72 -2.21 13.35
CA GLU A 187 18.08 -1.85 14.62
C GLU A 187 17.69 -0.36 14.72
N SER A 188 18.33 0.51 13.93
CA SER A 188 18.02 1.95 13.90
C SER A 188 16.80 2.28 13.04
N HIS A 189 16.33 1.34 12.20
CA HIS A 189 15.23 1.59 11.29
C HIS A 189 13.87 1.50 12.01
N PRO A 190 12.90 2.42 11.78
CA PRO A 190 11.58 2.35 12.44
C PRO A 190 10.81 1.04 12.21
N ASN A 191 11.04 0.39 11.08
CA ASN A 191 10.49 -0.93 10.74
C ASN A 191 11.46 -2.10 11.07
N CYS A 192 12.31 -1.95 12.10
CA CYS A 192 13.16 -3.03 12.59
C CYS A 192 12.32 -4.18 13.19
N LEU A 193 12.86 -5.41 13.18
CA LEU A 193 12.24 -6.60 13.76
C LEU A 193 12.17 -6.50 15.29
N GLU A 194 10.96 -6.54 15.85
CA GLU A 194 10.74 -6.57 17.30
C GLU A 194 9.62 -7.56 17.66
N PRO A 195 9.65 -8.18 18.86
CA PRO A 195 8.56 -9.04 19.34
C PRO A 195 7.21 -8.30 19.35
N TYR A 196 6.15 -8.98 18.90
CA TYR A 196 4.77 -8.46 18.83
C TYR A 196 4.52 -7.28 17.89
N LYS A 197 5.56 -6.70 17.28
CA LYS A 197 5.45 -5.66 16.26
C LYS A 197 4.88 -6.24 14.98
N ARG A 198 4.11 -5.44 14.24
CA ARG A 198 3.62 -5.78 12.90
C ARG A 198 4.59 -5.23 11.85
N PRO A 199 5.04 -6.03 10.88
CA PRO A 199 5.95 -5.55 9.83
C PRO A 199 5.23 -4.60 8.87
N TYR A 200 5.96 -3.75 8.15
CA TYR A 200 5.46 -3.00 6.99
C TYR A 200 4.55 -3.86 6.10
N HIS A 201 3.35 -3.37 5.80
CA HIS A 201 2.34 -4.12 5.07
C HIS A 201 2.07 -3.54 3.68
N THR A 202 2.15 -4.39 2.66
CA THR A 202 1.96 -3.98 1.28
C THR A 202 0.51 -3.90 0.82
N ILE A 203 -0.47 -4.34 1.62
CA ILE A 203 -1.86 -4.48 1.15
C ILE A 203 -2.62 -3.20 1.46
N ILE A 204 -3.32 -2.66 0.47
CA ILE A 204 -3.99 -1.35 0.59
C ILE A 204 -5.37 -1.42 -0.08
N PRO A 205 -6.44 -1.66 0.69
CA PRO A 205 -7.80 -1.49 0.20
C PRO A 205 -8.17 -0.01 0.27
N ALA A 206 -8.78 0.52 -0.78
CA ALA A 206 -9.08 1.95 -0.88
C ALA A 206 -10.53 2.22 -1.23
N MET A 207 -10.97 3.43 -0.89
CA MET A 207 -12.24 4.00 -1.32
C MET A 207 -12.07 5.48 -1.63
N ALA A 208 -12.77 5.97 -2.66
CA ALA A 208 -12.88 7.39 -2.96
C ALA A 208 -14.31 7.84 -2.76
N PHE A 209 -14.47 9.05 -2.22
CA PHE A 209 -15.75 9.68 -1.95
C PHE A 209 -15.82 11.00 -2.71
N PHE A 210 -17.00 11.32 -3.23
CA PHE A 210 -17.29 12.60 -3.88
C PHE A 210 -18.50 13.22 -3.18
N GLU A 211 -18.37 14.47 -2.72
CA GLU A 211 -19.43 15.17 -1.96
C GLU A 211 -19.98 14.35 -0.78
N GLY A 212 -19.09 13.66 -0.05
CA GLY A 212 -19.45 12.85 1.12
C GLY A 212 -20.16 11.52 0.80
N ARG A 213 -20.30 11.15 -0.48
CA ARG A 213 -20.87 9.87 -0.91
C ARG A 213 -19.80 8.93 -1.48
N PRO A 214 -19.88 7.61 -1.27
CA PRO A 214 -18.99 6.67 -1.93
C PRO A 214 -19.05 6.85 -3.45
N PHE A 215 -17.90 7.11 -4.06
CA PHE A 215 -17.75 7.26 -5.51
C PHE A 215 -17.26 5.94 -6.12
N ILE A 216 -16.19 5.36 -5.59
CA ILE A 216 -15.66 4.06 -6.03
C ILE A 216 -14.93 3.34 -4.90
N SER A 217 -15.08 2.03 -4.84
CA SER A 217 -14.24 1.11 -4.07
C SER A 217 -13.26 0.44 -5.03
N PHE A 218 -11.96 0.53 -4.73
CA PHE A 218 -10.93 0.15 -5.68
C PHE A 218 -9.68 -0.39 -5.01
N GLY A 219 -8.90 -1.13 -5.80
CA GLY A 219 -7.61 -1.68 -5.42
C GLY A 219 -6.89 -2.19 -6.66
N VAL A 220 -5.57 -2.04 -6.68
CA VAL A 220 -4.71 -2.59 -7.73
C VAL A 220 -3.76 -3.55 -7.06
N MET A 221 -3.77 -4.82 -7.44
CA MET A 221 -2.96 -5.87 -6.79
C MET A 221 -1.49 -5.80 -7.21
N GLY A 222 -0.59 -6.40 -6.41
CA GLY A 222 0.82 -6.63 -6.80
C GLY A 222 1.88 -6.01 -5.89
N GLY A 223 1.72 -6.09 -4.57
CA GLY A 223 2.76 -5.67 -3.60
C GLY A 223 3.15 -4.19 -3.72
N MET A 224 4.36 -3.90 -4.22
CA MET A 224 4.79 -2.52 -4.46
C MET A 224 4.09 -1.86 -5.65
N MET A 225 3.36 -2.61 -6.47
CA MET A 225 2.50 -2.04 -7.51
C MET A 225 1.28 -1.33 -6.94
N GLN A 226 0.83 -1.68 -5.73
CA GLN A 226 -0.48 -1.22 -5.26
C GLN A 226 -0.57 0.32 -5.18
N PRO A 227 0.37 1.06 -4.54
CA PRO A 227 0.24 2.52 -4.41
C PRO A 227 0.27 3.25 -5.76
N GLN A 228 1.25 2.91 -6.61
CA GLN A 228 1.41 3.53 -7.92
C GLN A 228 0.32 3.11 -8.92
N GLY A 229 -0.26 1.91 -8.76
CA GLY A 229 -1.39 1.46 -9.55
C GLY A 229 -2.66 2.20 -9.18
N GLN A 230 -2.92 2.36 -7.89
CA GLN A 230 -4.03 3.18 -7.40
C GLN A 230 -3.91 4.64 -7.84
N LEU A 231 -2.72 5.24 -7.77
CA LEU A 231 -2.45 6.58 -8.34
C LEU A 231 -2.88 6.65 -9.81
N GLN A 232 -2.38 5.73 -10.64
CA GLN A 232 -2.69 5.70 -12.08
C GLN A 232 -4.19 5.50 -12.37
N VAL A 233 -4.87 4.64 -11.61
CA VAL A 233 -6.33 4.42 -11.74
C VAL A 233 -7.09 5.68 -11.34
N LEU A 234 -6.73 6.33 -10.25
CA LEU A 234 -7.39 7.55 -9.80
C LEU A 234 -7.19 8.71 -10.78
N CYS A 235 -5.98 8.93 -11.30
CA CYS A 235 -5.75 9.94 -12.33
C CYS A 235 -6.57 9.66 -13.60
N SER A 236 -6.64 8.39 -14.02
CA SER A 236 -7.45 8.00 -15.18
C SER A 236 -8.93 8.27 -14.98
N LEU A 237 -9.48 7.94 -13.80
CA LEU A 237 -10.89 8.16 -13.47
C LEU A 237 -11.23 9.64 -13.27
N ILE A 238 -10.41 10.37 -12.52
CA ILE A 238 -10.72 11.71 -12.02
C ILE A 238 -10.23 12.79 -12.99
N ASP A 239 -8.97 12.75 -13.43
CA ASP A 239 -8.41 13.79 -14.30
C ASP A 239 -8.74 13.55 -15.78
N HIS A 240 -8.85 12.29 -16.21
CA HIS A 240 -9.15 11.94 -17.62
C HIS A 240 -10.57 11.43 -17.85
N SER A 241 -11.43 11.42 -16.82
CA SER A 241 -12.85 11.03 -16.92
C SER A 241 -13.07 9.66 -17.57
N MET A 242 -12.12 8.73 -17.41
CA MET A 242 -12.25 7.38 -17.96
C MET A 242 -13.31 6.58 -17.22
N SER A 243 -13.94 5.62 -17.92
CA SER A 243 -14.78 4.63 -17.25
C SER A 243 -13.95 3.70 -16.36
N PRO A 244 -14.55 3.02 -15.35
CA PRO A 244 -13.84 2.03 -14.54
C PRO A 244 -13.12 0.96 -15.36
N GLN A 245 -13.76 0.43 -16.40
CA GLN A 245 -13.14 -0.58 -17.26
C GLN A 245 -11.96 0.01 -18.05
N SER A 246 -12.13 1.20 -18.63
CA SER A 246 -11.06 1.86 -19.40
C SER A 246 -9.85 2.22 -18.53
N ALA A 247 -10.07 2.69 -17.30
CA ALA A 247 -9.01 2.93 -16.33
C ALA A 247 -8.29 1.64 -15.90
N LEU A 248 -9.01 0.51 -15.93
CA LEU A 248 -8.42 -0.80 -15.65
C LEU A 248 -7.60 -1.36 -16.82
N ASP A 249 -8.08 -1.16 -18.04
CA ASP A 249 -7.45 -1.63 -19.28
C ASP A 249 -6.26 -0.76 -19.72
N ALA A 250 -6.21 0.49 -19.26
CA ALA A 250 -5.15 1.43 -19.59
C ALA A 250 -3.76 0.85 -19.26
N PRO A 251 -2.76 0.97 -20.17
CA PRO A 251 -1.39 0.61 -19.89
C PRO A 251 -0.87 1.34 -18.64
N ARG A 252 -0.12 0.64 -17.80
CA ARG A 252 0.44 1.17 -16.56
C ARG A 252 1.96 1.08 -16.58
N PHE A 253 2.60 2.04 -15.95
CA PHE A 253 4.00 1.92 -15.56
C PHE A 253 4.12 1.31 -14.18
N ARG A 254 5.31 0.77 -13.90
CA ARG A 254 5.78 0.34 -12.60
C ARG A 254 7.18 0.88 -12.36
N PHE A 255 7.32 1.74 -11.36
CA PHE A 255 8.64 2.05 -10.80
C PHE A 255 9.16 0.84 -10.01
N TYR A 256 10.44 0.51 -10.21
CA TYR A 256 11.11 -0.60 -9.52
C TYR A 256 12.20 -0.11 -8.57
N GLU A 257 13.25 0.51 -9.12
CA GLU A 257 14.47 0.98 -8.42
C GLU A 257 15.07 2.16 -9.15
N GLY A 258 15.74 3.09 -8.47
CA GLY A 258 16.57 4.10 -9.13
C GLY A 258 15.84 4.79 -10.28
N ASN A 259 16.25 4.49 -11.52
CA ASN A 259 15.59 4.94 -12.76
C ASN A 259 14.95 3.81 -13.59
N LYS A 260 14.85 2.60 -13.04
CA LYS A 260 14.21 1.45 -13.67
C LYS A 260 12.70 1.54 -13.54
N VAL A 261 12.04 1.71 -14.69
CA VAL A 261 10.59 1.70 -14.88
C VAL A 261 10.26 0.70 -15.99
N GLY A 262 9.11 0.04 -15.91
CA GLY A 262 8.60 -0.82 -16.98
C GLY A 262 7.14 -1.12 -16.81
#